data_AF-A0A1I5D7E0-F1
#
_entry.id   AF-A0A1I5D7E0-F1
#
_cell.length_a   1.000
_cell.length_b   1.000
_cell.length_c   1.000
_cell.angle_alpha   90.00
_cell.angle_beta   90.00
_cell.angle_gamma   90.00
#
_symmetry.space_group_name_H-M   'P 1'
#
loop_
_entity.id
_entity.type
_entity.pdbx_description
1 polymer ?
#
loop_
_entity_poly.entity_id
_entity_poly.type
_entity_poly.pdbx_seq_one_letter_code
_entity_poly.pdbx_strand_id
1 'polypeptide(L)'
;MAVSVVGAVLIGLGPLIGLVAPSASAAFLSWPLLLVLALLPAGLAAAFIRRGRLITAAAVLVGPAALAPGRLALDAQVVADPALAARPELLKLASLDVFSPSIGAWLLLVGHAAAIVAGFLAVRSVGPGGEDSDGHRQRLLTLVFCVSVPAVVGVMMAPFSSEDPYLLPRHALDAPAVVLIGSVLIAVGVPAAAGYLAGSVDQDFTRGGLLGLAAALTGVVVPPLIAAVVLAEVSFSWGPLLGLIAAFALVALAMPAGRARSGEVGEDLRLPALNRLINTSAVLALVAGALTVLAALAPQVEMPFGLRDPSPYPARMLWPAGVVLLLVGAGLLVPRLALRVRPLLPVVWVLIPLAATSVLDAVFTAVQAAGADAEIGAWSAGVAVLFAAAAAIVAAVAGAVERDEVDLTEIAMRRPVLIPALVSLVLGAAAFSLPVVTAPDYAAPGVFAEFGTTSWGLLIALAAVVAAAVLAPMCRPPRAAALLCGAAVVVAVRVLEYPLTAERLPGSEPGTGLWFGIAGVLALLVSAAAAIRTKAS
;
A
#
# COMPACT_ATOMS: atom_id res chain seq x y z
N MET A 1 7.64 8.25 -29.32
CA MET A 1 7.31 9.67 -29.01
C MET A 1 6.10 10.17 -29.79
N ALA A 2 6.12 10.20 -31.13
CA ALA A 2 5.01 10.72 -31.94
C ALA A 2 3.64 10.10 -31.57
N VAL A 3 3.57 8.77 -31.46
CA VAL A 3 2.36 8.05 -31.03
C VAL A 3 1.87 8.51 -29.64
N SER A 4 2.78 8.78 -28.70
CA SER A 4 2.42 9.27 -27.36
C SER A 4 1.90 10.71 -27.40
N VAL A 5 2.44 11.57 -28.27
CA VAL A 5 1.93 12.94 -28.47
C VAL A 5 0.52 12.90 -29.08
N VAL A 6 0.31 12.08 -30.11
CA VAL A 6 -1.02 11.88 -30.70
C VAL A 6 -2.00 11.38 -29.64
N GLY A 7 -1.63 10.36 -28.86
CA GLY A 7 -2.46 9.85 -27.77
C GLY A 7 -2.83 10.93 -26.76
N ALA A 8 -1.87 11.76 -26.35
CA ALA A 8 -2.10 12.87 -25.42
C ALA A 8 -3.06 13.94 -25.97
N VAL A 9 -2.91 14.28 -27.25
CA VAL A 9 -3.82 15.22 -27.94
C VAL A 9 -5.24 14.65 -28.00
N LEU A 10 -5.39 13.35 -28.30
CA LEU A 10 -6.70 12.69 -28.32
C LEU A 10 -7.37 12.68 -26.93
N ILE A 11 -6.60 12.41 -25.86
CA ILE A 11 -7.09 12.46 -24.48
C ILE A 11 -7.58 13.88 -24.12
N GLY A 12 -6.83 14.92 -24.53
CA GLY A 12 -7.21 16.31 -24.27
C GLY A 12 -8.40 16.80 -25.11
N LEU A 13 -8.48 16.38 -26.37
CA LEU A 13 -9.56 16.79 -27.29
C LEU A 13 -10.88 16.07 -27.03
N GLY A 14 -10.86 14.86 -26.47
CA GLY A 14 -12.08 14.08 -26.19
C GLY A 14 -13.14 14.88 -25.42
N PRO A 15 -12.81 15.42 -24.23
CA PRO A 15 -13.73 16.27 -23.45
C PRO A 15 -14.16 17.56 -24.18
N LEU A 16 -13.30 18.13 -25.02
CA LEU A 16 -13.59 19.38 -25.76
C LEU A 16 -14.64 19.15 -26.86
N ILE A 17 -14.60 17.99 -27.52
CA ILE A 17 -15.58 17.59 -28.55
C ILE A 17 -16.90 17.13 -27.91
N GLY A 18 -16.87 16.80 -26.61
CA GLY A 18 -17.98 16.26 -25.84
C GLY A 18 -17.97 14.73 -25.85
N LEU A 19 -18.28 14.11 -24.71
CA LEU A 19 -18.16 12.65 -24.51
C LEU A 19 -19.49 11.88 -24.68
N VAL A 20 -20.62 12.58 -24.57
CA VAL A 20 -21.96 11.99 -24.59
C VAL A 20 -22.95 12.81 -25.41
N ALA A 21 -24.04 12.18 -25.84
CA ALA A 21 -25.21 12.80 -26.47
C ALA A 21 -26.49 12.34 -25.74
N PRO A 22 -27.37 13.26 -25.26
CA PRO A 22 -27.26 14.73 -25.32
C PRO A 22 -26.01 15.27 -24.60
N SER A 23 -25.53 16.45 -25.01
CA SER A 23 -24.24 16.96 -24.54
C SER A 23 -24.28 17.35 -23.07
N ALA A 24 -23.37 16.79 -22.29
CA ALA A 24 -23.06 17.26 -20.95
C ALA A 24 -21.57 17.62 -20.87
N SER A 25 -21.26 18.71 -20.16
CA SER A 25 -19.91 19.25 -20.03
C SER A 25 -19.20 18.69 -18.80
N ALA A 26 -17.88 18.84 -18.76
CA ALA A 26 -17.13 18.70 -17.52
C ALA A 26 -17.61 19.71 -16.47
N ALA A 27 -17.43 19.40 -15.18
CA ALA A 27 -17.78 20.27 -14.07
C ALA A 27 -16.94 21.57 -14.04
N PHE A 28 -15.76 21.57 -14.66
CA PHE A 28 -14.87 22.72 -14.80
C PHE A 28 -14.06 22.61 -16.10
N LEU A 29 -13.31 23.66 -16.45
CA LEU A 29 -12.47 23.71 -17.65
C LEU A 29 -11.22 22.81 -17.52
N SER A 30 -11.43 21.50 -17.62
CA SER A 30 -10.44 20.46 -17.33
C SER A 30 -9.56 20.06 -18.52
N TRP A 31 -10.01 20.28 -19.76
CA TRP A 31 -9.28 19.82 -20.95
C TRP A 31 -7.83 20.31 -21.03
N PRO A 32 -7.45 21.55 -20.63
CA PRO A 32 -6.05 21.97 -20.65
C PRO A 32 -5.21 21.19 -19.64
N LEU A 33 -5.76 20.94 -18.46
CA LEU A 33 -5.12 20.14 -17.42
C LEU A 33 -4.87 18.71 -17.91
N LEU A 34 -5.89 18.07 -18.48
CA LEU A 34 -5.78 16.71 -19.02
C LEU A 34 -4.76 16.63 -20.16
N LEU A 35 -4.75 17.62 -21.06
CA LEU A 35 -3.77 17.70 -22.14
C LEU A 35 -2.34 17.84 -21.60
N VAL A 36 -2.12 18.75 -20.64
CA VAL A 36 -0.78 18.95 -20.02
C VAL A 36 -0.31 17.69 -19.32
N LEU A 37 -1.17 17.05 -18.52
CA LEU A 37 -0.84 15.81 -17.82
C LEU A 37 -0.55 14.66 -18.80
N ALA A 38 -1.32 14.56 -19.89
CA ALA A 38 -1.09 13.54 -20.91
C ALA A 38 0.16 13.79 -21.76
N LEU A 39 0.55 15.06 -21.97
CA LEU A 39 1.78 15.44 -22.67
C LEU A 39 3.04 15.30 -21.81
N LEU A 40 2.91 15.21 -20.48
CA LEU A 40 4.05 15.20 -19.56
C LEU A 40 5.07 14.08 -19.88
N PRO A 41 4.68 12.81 -20.11
CA PRO A 41 5.63 11.77 -20.50
C PRO A 41 6.32 12.04 -21.84
N ALA A 42 5.58 12.54 -22.84
CA ALA A 42 6.15 12.89 -24.14
C ALA A 42 7.14 14.05 -24.04
N GLY A 43 6.84 15.06 -23.21
CA GLY A 43 7.71 16.20 -22.92
C GLY A 43 9.00 15.77 -22.21
N LEU A 44 8.90 14.88 -21.22
CA LEU A 44 10.06 14.28 -20.55
C LEU A 44 10.91 13.47 -21.54
N ALA A 45 10.29 12.63 -22.37
CA ALA A 45 11.00 11.88 -23.41
C ALA A 45 11.73 12.81 -24.39
N ALA A 46 11.06 13.87 -24.87
CA ALA A 46 11.67 14.87 -25.73
C ALA A 46 12.85 15.60 -25.08
N ALA A 47 12.75 15.92 -23.79
CA ALA A 47 13.84 16.52 -23.02
C ALA A 47 15.06 15.59 -22.91
N PHE A 48 14.85 14.28 -22.73
CA PHE A 48 15.94 13.30 -22.71
C PHE A 48 16.54 13.04 -24.11
N ILE A 49 15.72 13.03 -25.17
CA ILE A 49 16.21 12.97 -26.56
C ILE A 49 17.14 14.16 -26.85
N ARG A 50 16.74 15.38 -26.48
CA ARG A 50 17.57 16.59 -26.65
C ARG A 50 18.89 16.53 -25.87
N ARG A 51 18.94 15.74 -24.79
CA ARG A 51 20.14 15.51 -23.97
C ARG A 51 20.95 14.29 -24.43
N GLY A 52 20.59 13.66 -25.56
CA GLY A 52 21.27 12.47 -26.10
C GLY A 52 20.98 11.17 -25.34
N ARG A 53 20.04 11.16 -24.40
CA ARG A 53 19.72 10.00 -23.54
C ARG A 53 18.52 9.22 -24.08
N LEU A 54 18.73 8.54 -25.20
CA LEU A 54 17.67 7.84 -25.94
C LEU A 54 17.02 6.70 -25.13
N ILE A 55 17.82 5.96 -24.35
CA ILE A 55 17.31 4.85 -23.51
C ILE A 55 16.40 5.39 -22.41
N THR A 56 16.82 6.45 -21.69
CA THR A 56 15.98 7.12 -20.71
C THR A 56 14.70 7.66 -21.35
N ALA A 57 14.78 8.25 -22.55
CA ALA A 57 13.61 8.76 -23.26
C ALA A 57 12.61 7.66 -23.64
N ALA A 58 13.09 6.50 -24.10
CA ALA A 58 12.24 5.34 -24.38
C ALA A 58 11.60 4.83 -23.08
N ALA A 59 12.38 4.67 -22.02
CA ALA A 59 11.90 4.16 -20.74
C ALA A 59 10.80 5.03 -20.11
N VAL A 60 10.84 6.36 -20.28
CA VAL A 60 9.75 7.27 -19.84
C VAL A 60 8.38 6.87 -20.39
N LEU A 61 8.31 6.26 -21.58
CA LEU A 61 7.04 5.86 -22.20
C LEU A 61 6.51 4.51 -21.67
N VAL A 62 7.32 3.76 -20.92
CA VAL A 62 6.93 2.45 -20.35
C VAL A 62 5.92 2.64 -19.20
N GLY A 63 6.14 3.63 -18.33
CA GLY A 63 5.24 3.92 -17.20
C GLY A 63 3.80 4.24 -17.62
N PRO A 64 3.57 5.20 -18.55
CA PRO A 64 2.23 5.47 -19.09
C PRO A 64 1.59 4.25 -19.74
N ALA A 65 2.35 3.45 -20.48
CA ALA A 65 1.83 2.24 -21.11
C ALA A 65 1.42 1.17 -20.10
N ALA A 66 2.11 1.07 -18.96
CA ALA A 66 1.74 0.14 -17.90
C ALA A 66 0.42 0.50 -17.21
N LEU A 67 0.12 1.79 -17.06
CA LEU A 67 -1.13 2.25 -16.43
C LEU A 67 -2.28 2.46 -17.44
N ALA A 68 -1.96 2.57 -18.74
CA ALA A 68 -2.95 2.83 -19.78
C ALA A 68 -4.10 1.80 -19.87
N PRO A 69 -3.90 0.47 -19.70
CA PRO A 69 -5.01 -0.48 -19.69
C PRO A 69 -6.03 -0.21 -18.59
N GLY A 70 -5.55 0.12 -17.39
CA GLY A 70 -6.42 0.45 -16.27
C GLY A 70 -7.14 1.78 -16.47
N ARG A 71 -6.45 2.81 -16.99
CA ARG A 71 -7.07 4.08 -17.36
C ARG A 71 -8.09 3.95 -18.49
N LEU A 72 -7.80 3.11 -19.48
CA LEU A 72 -8.72 2.79 -20.57
C LEU A 72 -9.99 2.14 -20.02
N ALA A 73 -9.88 1.19 -19.10
CA ALA A 73 -11.04 0.60 -18.45
C ALA A 73 -11.83 1.64 -17.64
N LEU A 74 -11.15 2.47 -16.83
CA LEU A 74 -11.81 3.57 -16.11
C LEU A 74 -12.58 4.51 -17.04
N ASP A 75 -11.99 4.88 -18.18
CA ASP A 75 -12.64 5.76 -19.17
C ASP A 75 -13.70 5.02 -20.00
N ALA A 76 -13.60 3.70 -20.16
CA ALA A 76 -14.63 2.89 -20.81
C ALA A 76 -15.93 2.86 -20.01
N GLN A 77 -15.89 3.19 -18.70
CA GLN A 77 -17.10 3.40 -17.91
C GLN A 77 -17.97 4.53 -18.50
N VAL A 78 -17.38 5.56 -19.12
CA VAL A 78 -18.14 6.62 -19.80
C VAL A 78 -18.92 6.07 -20.99
N VAL A 79 -18.43 5.00 -21.64
CA VAL A 79 -19.14 4.35 -22.74
C VAL A 79 -20.19 3.37 -22.23
N ALA A 80 -19.92 2.68 -21.13
CA ALA A 80 -20.82 1.69 -20.54
C ALA A 80 -22.01 2.33 -19.82
N ASP A 81 -21.74 3.26 -18.91
CA ASP A 81 -22.73 4.07 -18.20
C ASP A 81 -22.09 5.37 -17.71
N PRO A 82 -22.31 6.50 -18.43
CA PRO A 82 -21.77 7.81 -18.07
C PRO A 82 -22.14 8.28 -16.67
N ALA A 83 -23.30 7.89 -16.13
CA ALA A 83 -23.77 8.34 -14.83
C ALA A 83 -22.94 7.77 -13.66
N LEU A 84 -22.27 6.64 -13.90
CA LEU A 84 -21.46 5.96 -12.90
C LEU A 84 -19.94 6.22 -13.06
N ALA A 85 -19.54 7.06 -14.02
CA ALA A 85 -18.13 7.31 -14.29
C ALA A 85 -17.42 8.14 -13.20
N ALA A 86 -18.15 8.85 -12.33
CA ALA A 86 -17.64 9.65 -11.20
C ALA A 86 -16.36 10.46 -11.53
N ARG A 87 -16.34 11.13 -12.69
CA ARG A 87 -15.20 11.87 -13.25
C ARG A 87 -15.60 13.30 -13.57
N PRO A 88 -15.64 14.22 -12.58
CA PRO A 88 -16.10 15.59 -12.77
C PRO A 88 -15.24 16.36 -13.79
N GLU A 89 -13.97 16.00 -13.96
CA GLU A 89 -13.10 16.54 -14.99
C GLU A 89 -13.45 16.07 -16.41
N LEU A 90 -14.29 15.04 -16.57
CA LEU A 90 -14.75 14.57 -17.88
C LEU A 90 -16.21 14.96 -18.12
N LEU A 91 -17.05 14.78 -17.11
CA LEU A 91 -18.50 14.86 -17.25
C LEU A 91 -19.17 15.16 -15.90
N LYS A 92 -20.10 16.11 -15.88
CA LYS A 92 -21.07 16.31 -14.79
C LYS A 92 -22.48 16.23 -15.38
N LEU A 93 -23.25 15.24 -14.95
CA LEU A 93 -24.64 15.10 -15.38
C LEU A 93 -25.55 16.00 -14.51
N ALA A 94 -26.63 16.49 -15.10
CA ALA A 94 -27.64 17.30 -14.41
C ALA A 94 -29.07 16.77 -14.65
N SER A 95 -29.21 15.66 -15.38
CA SER A 95 -30.48 15.01 -15.68
C SER A 95 -30.31 13.49 -15.65
N LEU A 96 -31.43 12.78 -15.54
CA LEU A 96 -31.51 11.32 -15.63
C LEU A 96 -31.81 10.85 -17.07
N ASP A 97 -31.45 11.66 -18.06
CA ASP A 97 -31.63 11.31 -19.47
C ASP A 97 -30.75 10.10 -19.84
N VAL A 98 -31.14 9.39 -20.90
CA VAL A 98 -30.32 8.32 -21.45
C VAL A 98 -29.21 8.95 -22.30
N PHE A 99 -27.97 8.78 -21.85
CA PHE A 99 -26.78 9.29 -22.53
C PHE A 99 -26.14 8.20 -23.40
N SER A 100 -25.88 8.53 -24.66
CA SER A 100 -25.14 7.68 -25.59
C SER A 100 -23.70 8.19 -25.77
N PRO A 101 -22.71 7.31 -25.96
CA PRO A 101 -21.32 7.73 -26.17
C PRO A 101 -21.19 8.48 -27.50
N SER A 102 -20.47 9.61 -27.48
CA SER A 102 -20.17 10.39 -28.67
C SER A 102 -18.73 10.15 -29.16
N ILE A 103 -18.32 10.85 -30.22
CA ILE A 103 -16.97 10.78 -30.79
C ILE A 103 -15.89 11.08 -29.75
N GLY A 104 -16.12 12.02 -28.82
CA GLY A 104 -15.12 12.37 -27.81
C GLY A 104 -14.76 11.22 -26.87
N ALA A 105 -15.72 10.36 -26.51
CA ALA A 105 -15.45 9.17 -25.71
C ALA A 105 -14.53 8.19 -26.44
N TRP A 106 -14.73 7.99 -27.74
CA TRP A 106 -13.86 7.13 -28.55
C TRP A 106 -12.46 7.71 -28.71
N LEU A 107 -12.32 9.03 -28.88
CA LEU A 107 -11.00 9.68 -28.93
C LEU A 107 -10.23 9.47 -27.63
N LEU A 108 -10.90 9.59 -26.48
CA LEU A 108 -10.31 9.33 -25.17
C LEU A 108 -9.77 7.89 -25.06
N LEU A 109 -10.56 6.89 -25.46
CA LEU A 109 -10.15 5.48 -25.46
C LEU A 109 -8.99 5.19 -26.42
N VAL A 110 -9.05 5.72 -27.64
CA VAL A 110 -7.98 5.58 -28.64
C VAL A 110 -6.69 6.26 -28.13
N GLY A 111 -6.81 7.35 -27.38
CA GLY A 111 -5.69 8.02 -26.75
C GLY A 111 -4.92 7.12 -25.77
N HIS A 112 -5.63 6.36 -24.93
CA HIS A 112 -4.99 5.35 -24.06
C HIS A 112 -4.42 4.17 -24.84
N ALA A 113 -5.11 3.70 -25.88
CA ALA A 113 -4.58 2.67 -26.76
C ALA A 113 -3.26 3.11 -27.43
N ALA A 114 -3.15 4.37 -27.84
CA ALA A 114 -1.92 4.94 -28.38
C ALA A 114 -0.80 4.99 -27.33
N ALA A 115 -1.11 5.22 -26.05
CA ALA A 115 -0.11 5.14 -24.98
C ALA A 115 0.44 3.71 -24.81
N ILE A 116 -0.41 2.68 -24.90
CA ILE A 116 0.01 1.26 -24.88
C ILE A 116 0.97 0.98 -26.06
N VAL A 117 0.58 1.37 -27.27
CA VAL A 117 1.42 1.19 -28.48
C VAL A 117 2.75 1.93 -28.35
N ALA A 118 2.74 3.16 -27.83
CA ALA A 118 3.95 3.96 -27.64
C ALA A 118 4.93 3.29 -26.66
N GLY A 119 4.46 2.71 -25.56
CA GLY A 119 5.32 1.97 -24.63
C GLY A 119 5.82 0.65 -25.20
N PHE A 120 5.00 -0.09 -25.94
CA PHE A 120 5.44 -1.31 -26.61
C PHE A 120 6.57 -1.05 -27.61
N LEU A 121 6.43 0.00 -28.43
CA LEU A 121 7.49 0.46 -29.34
C LEU A 121 8.74 0.90 -28.59
N ALA A 122 8.58 1.53 -27.42
CA ALA A 122 9.70 1.97 -26.59
C ALA A 122 10.47 0.80 -25.98
N VAL A 123 9.79 -0.22 -25.46
CA VAL A 123 10.44 -1.44 -24.92
C VAL A 123 11.23 -2.16 -26.00
N ARG A 124 10.67 -2.31 -27.21
CA ARG A 124 11.37 -2.96 -28.34
C ARG A 124 12.61 -2.21 -28.82
N SER A 125 12.73 -0.92 -28.53
CA SER A 125 13.88 -0.10 -28.92
C SER A 125 15.08 -0.23 -27.97
N VAL A 126 14.89 -0.89 -26.82
CA VAL A 126 15.95 -1.11 -25.82
C VAL A 126 16.39 -2.58 -25.92
N GLY A 127 17.68 -2.82 -26.19
CA GLY A 127 18.24 -4.17 -26.33
C GLY A 127 18.31 -4.94 -25.00
N PRO A 128 18.49 -6.27 -25.04
CA PRO A 128 18.70 -7.07 -23.83
C PRO A 128 19.97 -6.60 -23.10
N GLY A 129 19.83 -6.17 -21.84
CA GLY A 129 20.94 -5.74 -21.01
C GLY A 129 21.81 -6.92 -20.55
N GLY A 130 23.12 -6.70 -20.45
CA GLY A 130 24.07 -7.69 -19.92
C GLY A 130 23.98 -7.87 -18.41
N GLU A 131 24.51 -8.98 -17.90
CA GLU A 131 24.51 -9.33 -16.47
C GLU A 131 25.62 -8.55 -15.74
N ASP A 132 25.28 -7.63 -14.83
CA ASP A 132 26.20 -7.22 -13.74
C ASP A 132 25.59 -6.32 -12.66
N SER A 133 25.88 -6.60 -11.38
CA SER A 133 25.57 -5.85 -10.13
C SER A 133 24.23 -6.12 -9.42
N ASP A 134 24.25 -7.02 -8.43
CA ASP A 134 23.06 -7.49 -7.70
C ASP A 134 22.65 -6.62 -6.47
N GLY A 135 23.59 -6.01 -5.74
CA GLY A 135 23.27 -5.37 -4.44
C GLY A 135 22.49 -4.04 -4.52
N HIS A 136 22.81 -3.15 -5.47
CA HIS A 136 22.08 -1.86 -5.60
C HIS A 136 20.63 -2.07 -6.07
N ARG A 137 20.40 -3.12 -6.86
CA ARG A 137 19.09 -3.46 -7.43
C ARG A 137 18.11 -3.90 -6.37
N GLN A 138 18.52 -4.77 -5.45
CA GLN A 138 17.63 -5.29 -4.42
C GLN A 138 17.12 -4.20 -3.47
N ARG A 139 17.97 -3.22 -3.12
CA ARG A 139 17.56 -2.06 -2.33
C ARG A 139 16.55 -1.17 -3.07
N LEU A 140 16.80 -0.86 -4.35
CA LEU A 140 15.90 -0.05 -5.14
C LEU A 140 14.56 -0.75 -5.36
N LEU A 141 14.58 -2.04 -5.71
CA LEU A 141 13.40 -2.89 -5.82
C LEU A 141 12.55 -2.84 -4.55
N THR A 142 13.19 -3.03 -3.39
CA THR A 142 12.50 -2.97 -2.10
C THR A 142 11.86 -1.59 -1.91
N LEU A 143 12.62 -0.50 -2.05
CA LEU A 143 12.09 0.87 -1.88
C LEU A 143 10.93 1.18 -2.83
N VAL A 144 11.03 0.74 -4.08
CA VAL A 144 10.03 0.98 -5.11
C VAL A 144 8.73 0.22 -4.82
N PHE A 145 8.80 -1.04 -4.36
CA PHE A 145 7.62 -1.76 -3.87
C PHE A 145 6.99 -1.05 -2.68
N CYS A 146 7.80 -0.58 -1.74
CA CYS A 146 7.31 0.13 -0.57
C CYS A 146 6.60 1.46 -0.93
N VAL A 147 7.14 2.21 -1.88
CA VAL A 147 6.54 3.44 -2.41
C VAL A 147 5.28 3.17 -3.24
N SER A 148 5.17 1.99 -3.85
CA SER A 148 3.97 1.61 -4.61
C SER A 148 2.76 1.33 -3.73
N VAL A 149 2.94 0.92 -2.46
CA VAL A 149 1.83 0.58 -1.54
C VAL A 149 0.83 1.74 -1.37
N PRO A 150 1.25 2.99 -1.07
CA PRO A 150 0.33 4.12 -1.05
C PRO A 150 -0.41 4.37 -2.37
N ALA A 151 0.22 4.11 -3.52
CA ALA A 151 -0.47 4.23 -4.82
C ALA A 151 -1.57 3.17 -4.98
N VAL A 152 -1.29 1.92 -4.57
CA VAL A 152 -2.27 0.82 -4.58
C VAL A 152 -3.46 1.16 -3.71
N VAL A 153 -3.22 1.52 -2.44
CA VAL A 153 -4.27 1.93 -1.51
C VAL A 153 -5.03 3.14 -2.05
N GLY A 154 -4.31 4.13 -2.56
CA GLY A 154 -4.87 5.37 -3.06
C GLY A 154 -5.85 5.19 -4.22
N VAL A 155 -5.54 4.29 -5.14
CA VAL A 155 -6.39 3.97 -6.32
C VAL A 155 -7.59 3.10 -5.94
N MET A 156 -7.52 2.34 -4.84
CA MET A 156 -8.65 1.53 -4.34
C MET A 156 -9.67 2.36 -3.55
N MET A 157 -9.26 3.51 -3.01
CA MET A 157 -10.15 4.43 -2.31
C MET A 157 -10.97 5.28 -3.29
N ALA A 158 -12.07 5.85 -2.79
CA ALA A 158 -12.88 6.80 -3.56
C ALA A 158 -12.02 8.02 -3.97
N PRO A 159 -12.15 8.55 -5.20
CA PRO A 159 -11.32 9.64 -5.68
C PRO A 159 -11.61 10.98 -4.99
N PHE A 160 -12.83 11.19 -4.52
CA PHE A 160 -13.26 12.37 -3.77
C PHE A 160 -14.51 12.00 -2.96
N SER A 161 -14.97 12.91 -2.11
CA SER A 161 -16.31 12.86 -1.49
C SER A 161 -17.18 13.94 -2.13
N SER A 162 -18.47 13.70 -2.31
CA SER A 162 -19.38 14.67 -2.93
C SER A 162 -20.74 14.68 -2.26
N GLU A 163 -21.31 15.88 -2.15
CA GLU A 163 -22.69 16.13 -1.71
C GLU A 163 -23.67 16.18 -2.90
N ASP A 164 -23.17 16.14 -4.14
CA ASP A 164 -23.99 16.20 -5.35
C ASP A 164 -24.56 14.81 -5.70
N PRO A 165 -25.89 14.63 -5.78
CA PRO A 165 -26.51 13.35 -6.08
C PRO A 165 -26.18 12.80 -7.48
N TYR A 166 -25.68 13.63 -8.40
CA TYR A 166 -25.26 13.23 -9.75
C TYR A 166 -23.77 12.90 -9.85
N LEU A 167 -23.00 13.09 -8.78
CA LEU A 167 -21.58 12.72 -8.69
C LEU A 167 -21.41 11.77 -7.51
N LEU A 168 -21.54 10.47 -7.77
CA LEU A 168 -21.48 9.42 -6.75
C LEU A 168 -20.11 8.73 -6.75
N PRO A 169 -19.08 9.28 -6.07
CA PRO A 169 -17.81 8.60 -5.95
C PRO A 169 -17.97 7.33 -5.11
N ARG A 170 -17.33 6.24 -5.55
CA ARG A 170 -17.33 4.96 -4.84
C ARG A 170 -15.90 4.46 -4.67
N HIS A 171 -15.70 3.67 -3.61
CA HIS A 171 -14.50 2.85 -3.49
C HIS A 171 -14.45 1.83 -4.62
N ALA A 172 -13.25 1.39 -5.01
CA ALA A 172 -13.11 0.49 -6.16
C ALA A 172 -13.92 -0.81 -6.02
N LEU A 173 -14.06 -1.34 -4.79
CA LEU A 173 -14.81 -2.57 -4.49
C LEU A 173 -16.33 -2.42 -4.62
N ASP A 174 -16.85 -1.22 -4.38
CA ASP A 174 -18.28 -0.91 -4.44
C ASP A 174 -18.69 -0.30 -5.80
N ALA A 175 -17.71 -0.10 -6.68
CA ALA A 175 -17.86 0.50 -7.99
C ALA A 175 -18.34 -0.52 -9.04
N PRO A 176 -18.87 -0.05 -10.19
CA PRO A 176 -19.21 -0.93 -11.30
C PRO A 176 -18.02 -1.78 -11.74
N ALA A 177 -18.29 -2.97 -12.29
CA ALA A 177 -17.25 -3.94 -12.65
C ALA A 177 -16.14 -3.36 -13.53
N VAL A 178 -16.47 -2.47 -14.47
CA VAL A 178 -15.49 -1.84 -15.37
C VAL A 178 -14.55 -0.92 -14.59
N VAL A 179 -15.08 -0.16 -13.63
CA VAL A 179 -14.29 0.71 -12.74
C VAL A 179 -13.41 -0.13 -11.82
N LEU A 180 -13.96 -1.20 -11.21
CA LEU A 180 -13.20 -2.14 -10.39
C LEU A 180 -12.02 -2.73 -11.18
N ILE A 181 -12.27 -3.22 -12.40
CA ILE A 181 -11.23 -3.77 -13.28
C ILE A 181 -10.15 -2.70 -13.55
N GLY A 182 -10.56 -1.48 -13.90
CA GLY A 182 -9.62 -0.38 -14.15
C GLY A 182 -8.76 -0.03 -12.94
N SER A 183 -9.37 0.09 -11.77
CA SER A 183 -8.67 0.37 -10.52
C SER A 183 -7.72 -0.78 -10.14
N VAL A 184 -8.14 -2.04 -10.26
CA VAL A 184 -7.28 -3.21 -9.99
C VAL A 184 -6.10 -3.27 -10.96
N LEU A 185 -6.33 -2.99 -12.25
CA LEU A 185 -5.26 -2.96 -13.25
C LEU A 185 -4.22 -1.87 -12.94
N ILE A 186 -4.63 -0.71 -12.44
CA ILE A 186 -3.69 0.33 -11.99
C ILE A 186 -2.98 -0.12 -10.69
N ALA A 187 -3.72 -0.65 -9.72
CA ALA A 187 -3.19 -1.13 -8.44
C ALA A 187 -2.14 -2.25 -8.61
N VAL A 188 -2.30 -3.14 -9.60
CA VAL A 188 -1.28 -4.14 -9.95
C VAL A 188 -0.21 -3.54 -10.86
N GLY A 189 -0.61 -2.66 -11.79
CA GLY A 189 0.26 -2.05 -12.77
C GLY A 189 1.36 -1.18 -12.17
N VAL A 190 1.06 -0.40 -11.12
CA VAL A 190 2.06 0.43 -10.44
C VAL A 190 3.20 -0.41 -9.84
N PRO A 191 2.97 -1.35 -8.90
CA PRO A 191 4.05 -2.17 -8.32
C PRO A 191 4.75 -3.04 -9.38
N ALA A 192 4.01 -3.62 -10.33
CA ALA A 192 4.60 -4.46 -11.37
C ALA A 192 5.54 -3.67 -12.30
N ALA A 193 5.10 -2.51 -12.78
CA ALA A 193 5.92 -1.64 -13.61
C ALA A 193 7.12 -1.10 -12.83
N ALA A 194 6.90 -0.65 -11.60
CA ALA A 194 7.95 -0.09 -10.78
C ALA A 194 9.02 -1.14 -10.45
N GLY A 195 8.62 -2.37 -10.12
CA GLY A 195 9.52 -3.51 -9.95
C GLY A 195 10.27 -3.88 -11.23
N TYR A 196 9.58 -3.97 -12.36
CA TYR A 196 10.21 -4.23 -13.67
C TYR A 196 11.28 -3.17 -14.01
N LEU A 197 10.94 -1.89 -13.84
CA LEU A 197 11.85 -0.78 -14.11
C LEU A 197 13.04 -0.76 -13.15
N ALA A 198 12.81 -0.98 -11.85
CA ALA A 198 13.87 -1.03 -10.84
C ALA A 198 14.77 -2.26 -10.97
N GLY A 199 14.28 -3.34 -11.56
CA GLY A 199 15.03 -4.56 -11.86
C GLY A 199 15.91 -4.45 -13.10
N SER A 200 15.78 -3.39 -13.91
CA SER A 200 16.60 -3.20 -15.10
C SER A 200 18.08 -3.03 -14.76
N VAL A 201 18.93 -3.59 -15.61
CA VAL A 201 20.39 -3.45 -15.53
C VAL A 201 20.82 -2.02 -15.87
N ASP A 202 20.10 -1.42 -16.82
CA ASP A 202 20.40 -0.10 -17.33
C ASP A 202 19.81 0.99 -16.42
N GLN A 203 20.70 1.74 -15.76
CA GLN A 203 20.38 2.87 -14.89
C GLN A 203 19.60 3.99 -15.59
N ASP A 204 19.91 4.23 -16.87
CA ASP A 204 19.23 5.22 -17.70
C ASP A 204 17.80 4.76 -18.01
N PHE A 205 17.59 3.45 -18.19
CA PHE A 205 16.26 2.86 -18.33
C PHE A 205 15.45 2.99 -17.03
N THR A 206 16.04 2.58 -15.89
CA THR A 206 15.38 2.66 -14.58
C THR A 206 14.93 4.08 -14.26
N ARG A 207 15.82 5.06 -14.43
CA ARG A 207 15.51 6.48 -14.18
C ARG A 207 14.39 6.99 -15.07
N GLY A 208 14.45 6.69 -16.37
CA GLY A 208 13.43 7.14 -17.32
C GLY A 208 12.08 6.51 -17.00
N GLY A 209 12.07 5.20 -16.77
CA GLY A 209 10.89 4.44 -16.39
C GLY A 209 10.20 4.97 -15.14
N LEU A 210 10.94 5.17 -14.05
CA LEU A 210 10.37 5.66 -12.79
C LEU A 210 9.77 7.07 -12.93
N LEU A 211 10.42 7.96 -13.69
CA LEU A 211 9.86 9.28 -14.01
C LEU A 211 8.60 9.17 -14.88
N GLY A 212 8.60 8.26 -15.85
CA GLY A 212 7.43 7.96 -16.69
C GLY A 212 6.25 7.42 -15.89
N LEU A 213 6.52 6.51 -14.95
CA LEU A 213 5.50 5.93 -14.08
C LEU A 213 4.94 6.98 -13.12
N ALA A 214 5.80 7.81 -12.54
CA ALA A 214 5.37 8.94 -11.72
C ALA A 214 4.48 9.91 -12.52
N ALA A 215 4.89 10.26 -13.75
CA ALA A 215 4.10 11.10 -14.66
C ALA A 215 2.71 10.51 -14.95
N ALA A 216 2.66 9.21 -15.22
CA ALA A 216 1.42 8.50 -15.49
C ALA A 216 0.49 8.48 -14.26
N LEU A 217 1.04 8.22 -13.08
CA LEU A 217 0.31 8.20 -11.81
C LEU A 217 -0.22 9.60 -11.46
N THR A 218 0.57 10.65 -11.64
CA THR A 218 0.14 12.05 -11.51
C THR A 218 -1.07 12.33 -12.41
N GLY A 219 -1.07 11.81 -13.64
CA GLY A 219 -2.20 11.93 -14.55
C GLY A 219 -3.50 11.22 -14.11
N VAL A 220 -3.42 10.30 -13.13
CA VAL A 220 -4.58 9.63 -12.51
C VAL A 220 -5.06 10.41 -11.29
N VAL A 221 -4.15 10.92 -10.46
CA VAL A 221 -4.49 11.45 -9.13
C VAL A 221 -4.69 12.97 -9.10
N VAL A 222 -4.11 13.73 -10.02
CA VAL A 222 -4.26 15.20 -10.02
C VAL A 222 -5.67 15.67 -10.41
N PRO A 223 -6.35 15.10 -11.43
CA PRO A 223 -7.68 15.57 -11.80
C PRO A 223 -8.71 15.62 -10.65
N PRO A 224 -8.88 14.56 -9.82
CA PRO A 224 -9.82 14.63 -8.70
C PRO A 224 -9.38 15.61 -7.59
N LEU A 225 -8.07 15.81 -7.40
CA LEU A 225 -7.57 16.84 -6.45
C LEU A 225 -7.94 18.25 -6.91
N ILE A 226 -7.84 18.54 -8.20
CA ILE A 226 -8.26 19.83 -8.75
C ILE A 226 -9.78 19.98 -8.68
N ALA A 227 -10.54 18.91 -8.91
CA ALA A 227 -12.00 18.93 -8.76
C ALA A 227 -12.41 19.36 -7.34
N ALA A 228 -11.78 18.80 -6.30
CA ALA A 228 -12.03 19.16 -4.89
C ALA A 228 -11.63 20.60 -4.53
N VAL A 229 -10.74 21.25 -5.31
CA VAL A 229 -10.38 22.66 -5.11
C VAL A 229 -11.37 23.59 -5.82
N VAL A 230 -11.86 23.18 -6.99
CA VAL A 230 -12.66 24.05 -7.88
C VAL A 230 -14.16 23.94 -7.58
N LEU A 231 -14.63 22.77 -7.15
CA LEU A 231 -16.05 22.50 -6.92
C LEU A 231 -16.38 22.57 -5.43
N ALA A 232 -17.33 23.43 -5.06
CA ALA A 232 -17.75 23.59 -3.66
C ALA A 232 -18.41 22.34 -3.06
N GLU A 233 -19.05 21.52 -3.91
CA GLU A 233 -19.79 20.29 -3.53
C GLU A 233 -18.88 19.05 -3.44
N VAL A 234 -17.57 19.21 -3.66
CA VAL A 234 -16.60 18.10 -3.71
C VAL A 234 -15.49 18.36 -2.70
N SER A 235 -15.23 17.38 -1.83
CA SER A 235 -14.18 17.44 -0.81
C SER A 235 -13.06 16.44 -1.05
N PHE A 236 -11.90 16.70 -0.44
CA PHE A 236 -10.72 15.86 -0.58
C PHE A 236 -10.94 14.46 -0.03
N SER A 237 -10.45 13.46 -0.76
CA SER A 237 -10.29 12.09 -0.27
C SER A 237 -8.81 11.75 -0.10
N TRP A 238 -8.53 10.80 0.79
CA TRP A 238 -7.19 10.26 1.00
C TRP A 238 -6.62 9.54 -0.23
N GLY A 239 -7.49 9.02 -1.11
CA GLY A 239 -7.10 8.22 -2.27
C GLY A 239 -6.06 8.92 -3.17
N PRO A 240 -6.41 10.05 -3.80
CA PRO A 240 -5.48 10.79 -4.64
C PRO A 240 -4.27 11.37 -3.91
N LEU A 241 -4.41 11.72 -2.61
CA LEU A 241 -3.29 12.21 -1.80
C LEU A 241 -2.20 11.15 -1.63
N LEU A 242 -2.58 9.91 -1.32
CA LEU A 242 -1.64 8.79 -1.19
C LEU A 242 -0.96 8.47 -2.53
N GLY A 243 -1.71 8.52 -3.63
CA GLY A 243 -1.13 8.34 -4.96
C GLY A 243 -0.20 9.49 -5.38
N LEU A 244 -0.46 10.73 -4.95
CA LEU A 244 0.42 11.87 -5.17
C LEU A 244 1.73 11.73 -4.37
N ILE A 245 1.65 11.30 -3.10
CA ILE A 245 2.82 10.98 -2.27
C ILE A 245 3.68 9.90 -2.96
N ALA A 246 3.05 8.84 -3.47
CA ALA A 246 3.75 7.80 -4.21
C ALA A 246 4.42 8.33 -5.49
N ALA A 247 3.73 9.20 -6.26
CA ALA A 247 4.30 9.83 -7.46
C ALA A 247 5.55 10.65 -7.12
N PHE A 248 5.50 11.48 -6.06
CA PHE A 248 6.68 12.24 -5.61
C PHE A 248 7.83 11.34 -5.15
N ALA A 249 7.52 10.27 -4.42
CA ALA A 249 8.53 9.32 -3.96
C ALA A 249 9.17 8.56 -5.13
N LEU A 250 8.41 8.21 -6.18
CA LEU A 250 8.95 7.63 -7.42
C LEU A 250 9.90 8.62 -8.13
N VAL A 251 9.55 9.91 -8.21
CA VAL A 251 10.47 10.94 -8.72
C VAL A 251 11.75 11.02 -7.88
N ALA A 252 11.61 11.02 -6.55
CA ALA A 252 12.76 11.06 -5.64
C ALA A 252 13.68 9.85 -5.82
N LEU A 253 13.13 8.65 -6.04
CA LEU A 253 13.90 7.43 -6.31
C LEU A 253 14.53 7.40 -7.70
N ALA A 254 13.93 8.06 -8.69
CA ALA A 254 14.50 8.16 -10.04
C ALA A 254 15.77 9.02 -10.11
N MET A 255 15.91 10.01 -9.23
CA MET A 255 17.05 10.93 -9.21
C MET A 255 18.42 10.26 -8.94
N PRO A 256 18.57 9.41 -7.90
CA PRO A 256 19.82 8.68 -7.66
C PRO A 256 20.05 7.52 -8.62
N ALA A 257 19.00 6.95 -9.24
CA ALA A 257 19.09 5.75 -10.07
C ALA A 257 19.99 5.88 -11.33
N GLY A 258 20.34 7.10 -11.74
CA GLY A 258 21.17 7.38 -12.92
C GLY A 258 22.46 8.15 -12.63
N ARG A 259 22.99 8.06 -11.40
CA ARG A 259 24.31 8.59 -11.07
C ARG A 259 25.27 7.43 -10.84
N ALA A 260 26.17 7.20 -11.80
CA ALA A 260 27.36 6.39 -11.56
C ALA A 260 28.14 7.01 -10.41
N ARG A 261 28.22 6.34 -9.27
CA ARG A 261 29.29 6.61 -8.30
C ARG A 261 30.57 6.03 -8.88
N SER A 262 31.25 6.83 -9.68
CA SER A 262 32.67 6.67 -9.93
C SER A 262 33.41 6.83 -8.59
N GLY A 263 34.04 5.77 -8.12
CA GLY A 263 34.99 5.80 -7.00
C GLY A 263 34.35 5.70 -5.62
N GLU A 264 34.30 4.49 -5.08
CA GLU A 264 35.02 4.08 -3.86
C GLU A 264 34.47 2.72 -3.41
N VAL A 265 35.26 1.68 -3.69
CA VAL A 265 35.21 0.43 -2.95
C VAL A 265 35.68 0.77 -1.54
N GLY A 266 34.74 1.09 -0.67
CA GLY A 266 34.95 1.17 0.77
C GLY A 266 34.10 0.12 1.43
N GLU A 267 34.68 -1.05 1.70
CA GLU A 267 34.13 -2.00 2.69
C GLU A 267 33.85 -1.29 4.03
N ASP A 268 34.56 -0.20 4.33
CA ASP A 268 34.39 0.61 5.54
C ASP A 268 33.21 1.60 5.54
N LEU A 269 32.53 1.85 4.40
CA LEU A 269 31.43 2.84 4.30
C LEU A 269 30.01 2.25 4.48
N ARG A 270 29.88 0.93 4.64
CA ARG A 270 28.56 0.24 4.66
C ARG A 270 27.92 0.17 6.05
N LEU A 271 28.72 0.09 7.11
CA LEU A 271 28.25 0.06 8.50
C LEU A 271 27.48 1.32 8.95
N PRO A 272 27.88 2.57 8.58
CA PRO A 272 27.12 3.77 8.92
C PRO A 272 25.73 3.80 8.27
N ALA A 273 25.57 3.22 7.07
CA ALA A 273 24.31 3.23 6.35
C ALA A 273 23.31 2.23 6.96
N LEU A 274 23.76 1.03 7.36
CA LEU A 274 22.93 0.06 8.06
C LEU A 274 22.46 0.61 9.42
N ASN A 275 23.36 1.20 10.20
CA ASN A 275 23.01 1.81 11.48
C ASN A 275 22.00 2.96 11.31
N ARG A 276 22.14 3.78 10.27
CA ARG A 276 21.14 4.82 9.95
C ARG A 276 19.78 4.21 9.62
N LEU A 277 19.72 3.17 8.80
CA LEU A 277 18.45 2.50 8.46
C LEU A 277 17.80 1.87 9.70
N ILE A 278 18.58 1.20 10.56
CA ILE A 278 18.08 0.65 11.82
C ILE A 278 17.53 1.78 12.71
N ASN A 279 18.29 2.86 12.90
CA ASN A 279 17.84 4.00 13.71
C ASN A 279 16.59 4.67 13.12
N THR A 280 16.51 4.84 11.80
CA THR A 280 15.31 5.39 11.15
C THR A 280 14.10 4.48 11.37
N SER A 281 14.25 3.15 11.16
CA SER A 281 13.17 2.20 11.44
C SER A 281 12.75 2.20 12.92
N ALA A 282 13.71 2.38 13.83
CA ALA A 282 13.48 2.47 15.27
C ALA A 282 12.67 3.72 15.65
N VAL A 283 13.05 4.89 15.13
CA VAL A 283 12.33 6.14 15.35
C VAL A 283 10.92 6.07 14.79
N LEU A 284 10.74 5.54 13.57
CA LEU A 284 9.42 5.36 12.97
C LEU A 284 8.55 4.40 13.80
N ALA A 285 9.12 3.30 14.30
CA ALA A 285 8.42 2.35 15.17
C ALA A 285 8.04 2.98 16.52
N LEU A 286 8.91 3.82 17.09
CA LEU A 286 8.62 4.57 18.32
C LEU A 286 7.49 5.58 18.12
N VAL A 287 7.51 6.34 17.02
CA VAL A 287 6.45 7.29 16.68
C VAL A 287 5.14 6.55 16.45
N ALA A 288 5.14 5.44 15.71
CA ALA A 288 3.96 4.61 15.51
C ALA A 288 3.40 4.09 16.84
N GLY A 289 4.25 3.55 17.71
CA GLY A 289 3.86 3.06 19.03
C GLY A 289 3.31 4.17 19.93
N ALA A 290 3.95 5.34 19.96
CA ALA A 290 3.50 6.50 20.73
C ALA A 290 2.13 7.02 20.24
N LEU A 291 1.95 7.14 18.93
CA LEU A 291 0.66 7.52 18.34
C LEU A 291 -0.42 6.48 18.61
N THR A 292 -0.08 5.19 18.64
CA THR A 292 -1.03 4.12 18.99
C THR A 292 -1.45 4.20 20.46
N VAL A 293 -0.52 4.51 21.37
CA VAL A 293 -0.84 4.75 22.79
C VAL A 293 -1.67 6.02 22.96
N LEU A 294 -1.36 7.09 22.22
CA LEU A 294 -2.16 8.31 22.20
C LEU A 294 -3.57 8.02 21.69
N ALA A 295 -3.70 7.22 20.63
CA ALA A 295 -4.98 6.74 20.14
C ALA A 295 -5.73 5.94 21.21
N ALA A 296 -5.06 5.08 21.97
CA ALA A 296 -5.70 4.31 23.05
C ALA A 296 -6.24 5.17 24.20
N LEU A 297 -5.64 6.35 24.42
CA LEU A 297 -5.96 7.28 25.51
C LEU A 297 -6.96 8.37 25.12
N ALA A 298 -7.03 8.69 23.83
CA ALA A 298 -7.86 9.77 23.33
C ALA A 298 -9.27 9.31 22.92
N PRO A 299 -10.26 10.21 22.92
CA PRO A 299 -11.57 9.89 22.36
C PRO A 299 -11.46 9.65 20.84
N GLN A 300 -12.31 8.75 20.35
CA GLN A 300 -12.28 8.30 18.94
C GLN A 300 -13.30 9.03 18.08
N VAL A 301 -14.45 9.35 18.65
CA VAL A 301 -15.61 9.87 17.94
C VAL A 301 -16.34 10.84 18.88
N GLU A 302 -16.77 11.97 18.32
CA GLU A 302 -17.72 12.87 18.94
C GLU A 302 -19.12 12.60 18.37
N MET A 303 -20.07 12.21 19.23
CA MET A 303 -21.45 11.92 18.80
C MET A 303 -22.33 13.17 18.79
N PRO A 304 -23.28 13.29 17.85
CA PRO A 304 -24.26 14.38 17.87
C PRO A 304 -25.10 14.38 19.16
N PHE A 305 -25.57 15.58 19.54
CA PHE A 305 -26.28 15.79 20.80
C PHE A 305 -27.47 14.83 20.98
N GLY A 306 -27.50 14.12 22.11
CA GLY A 306 -28.57 13.19 22.48
C GLY A 306 -28.31 11.72 22.09
N LEU A 307 -27.24 11.44 21.34
CA LEU A 307 -26.76 10.08 21.08
C LEU A 307 -25.72 9.66 22.11
N ARG A 308 -25.63 8.35 22.37
CA ARG A 308 -24.64 7.78 23.30
C ARG A 308 -23.32 7.54 22.56
N ASP A 309 -22.22 7.82 23.23
CA ASP A 309 -20.88 7.52 22.71
C ASP A 309 -20.71 6.02 22.43
N PRO A 310 -20.01 5.67 21.35
CA PRO A 310 -19.74 4.28 21.02
C PRO A 310 -18.80 3.68 22.07
N SER A 311 -18.92 2.37 22.29
CA SER A 311 -18.18 1.68 23.34
C SER A 311 -16.66 1.77 23.13
N PRO A 312 -15.84 1.99 24.18
CA PRO A 312 -14.39 2.13 24.06
C PRO A 312 -13.62 0.81 23.90
N TYR A 313 -14.32 -0.33 23.84
CA TYR A 313 -13.69 -1.66 23.84
C TYR A 313 -12.73 -1.92 22.68
N PRO A 314 -13.01 -1.51 21.42
CA PRO A 314 -12.05 -1.69 20.32
C PRO A 314 -10.70 -1.01 20.60
N ALA A 315 -10.71 0.15 21.27
CA ALA A 315 -9.49 0.90 21.59
C ALA A 315 -8.58 0.18 22.59
N ARG A 316 -9.09 -0.78 23.37
CA ARG A 316 -8.27 -1.54 24.34
C ARG A 316 -7.18 -2.39 23.66
N MET A 317 -7.37 -2.79 22.40
CA MET A 317 -6.34 -3.50 21.60
C MET A 317 -5.14 -2.61 21.24
N LEU A 318 -5.32 -1.29 21.22
CA LEU A 318 -4.24 -0.34 20.88
C LEU A 318 -3.13 -0.33 21.94
N TRP A 319 -3.46 -0.60 23.21
CA TRP A 319 -2.49 -0.67 24.30
C TRP A 319 -1.38 -1.71 24.09
N PRO A 320 -1.69 -3.02 23.98
CA PRO A 320 -0.65 -4.01 23.78
C PRO A 320 0.10 -3.80 22.45
N ALA A 321 -0.60 -3.37 21.40
CA ALA A 321 0.02 -3.09 20.11
C ALA A 321 1.06 -1.95 20.18
N GLY A 322 0.67 -0.80 20.75
CA GLY A 322 1.53 0.37 20.89
C GLY A 322 2.71 0.13 21.81
N VAL A 323 2.50 -0.54 22.96
CA VAL A 323 3.56 -0.87 23.92
C VAL A 323 4.60 -1.79 23.30
N VAL A 324 4.20 -2.84 22.58
CA VAL A 324 5.15 -3.73 21.89
C VAL A 324 6.00 -2.95 20.90
N LEU A 325 5.40 -2.08 20.09
CA LEU A 325 6.14 -1.31 19.09
C LEU A 325 7.09 -0.29 19.73
N LEU A 326 6.71 0.32 20.85
CA LEU A 326 7.59 1.17 21.65
C LEU A 326 8.80 0.38 22.18
N LEU A 327 8.58 -0.80 22.75
CA LEU A 327 9.64 -1.64 23.29
C LEU A 327 10.61 -2.13 22.20
N VAL A 328 10.07 -2.57 21.06
CA VAL A 328 10.89 -2.99 19.91
C VAL A 328 11.68 -1.81 19.35
N GLY A 329 11.03 -0.65 19.14
CA GLY A 329 11.69 0.57 18.67
C GLY A 329 12.81 1.03 19.61
N ALA A 330 12.56 1.06 20.92
CA ALA A 330 13.58 1.38 21.92
C ALA A 330 14.73 0.36 21.91
N GLY A 331 14.41 -0.93 21.80
CA GLY A 331 15.42 -2.00 21.69
C GLY A 331 16.31 -1.87 20.46
N LEU A 332 15.79 -1.32 19.35
CA LEU A 332 16.57 -1.05 18.14
C LEU A 332 17.54 0.12 18.28
N LEU A 333 17.26 1.09 19.16
CA LEU A 333 18.16 2.19 19.45
C LEU A 333 19.35 1.79 20.33
N VAL A 334 19.26 0.64 21.02
CA VAL A 334 20.35 0.11 21.84
C VAL A 334 21.32 -0.68 20.95
N PRO A 335 22.57 -0.23 20.73
CA PRO A 335 23.47 -0.85 19.75
C PRO A 335 23.72 -2.35 19.96
N ARG A 336 23.72 -2.80 21.23
CA ARG A 336 23.91 -4.20 21.61
C ARG A 336 22.73 -5.10 21.24
N LEU A 337 21.53 -4.53 21.15
CA LEU A 337 20.27 -5.25 20.88
C LEU A 337 19.78 -5.04 19.46
N ALA A 338 20.14 -3.93 18.82
CA ALA A 338 19.75 -3.53 17.47
C ALA A 338 19.74 -4.68 16.47
N LEU A 339 20.87 -5.37 16.32
CA LEU A 339 20.98 -6.49 15.38
C LEU A 339 20.16 -7.70 15.80
N ARG A 340 19.91 -7.95 17.09
CA ARG A 340 19.10 -9.09 17.55
C ARG A 340 17.60 -8.83 17.42
N VAL A 341 17.18 -7.59 17.65
CA VAL A 341 15.78 -7.17 17.68
C VAL A 341 15.25 -6.84 16.29
N ARG A 342 16.11 -6.39 15.35
CA ARG A 342 15.67 -5.97 14.00
C ARG A 342 14.77 -6.97 13.26
N PRO A 343 15.00 -8.29 13.28
CA PRO A 343 14.11 -9.23 12.58
C PRO A 343 12.71 -9.32 13.17
N LEU A 344 12.47 -8.84 14.40
CA LEU A 344 11.13 -8.78 14.98
C LEU A 344 10.26 -7.71 14.30
N LEU A 345 10.86 -6.56 13.97
CA LEU A 345 10.10 -5.39 13.52
C LEU A 345 9.25 -5.62 12.25
N PRO A 346 9.75 -6.30 11.19
CA PRO A 346 8.95 -6.65 10.00
C PRO A 346 7.76 -7.58 10.27
N VAL A 347 7.69 -8.22 11.45
CA VAL A 347 6.56 -9.07 11.86
C VAL A 347 5.64 -8.31 12.81
N VAL A 348 6.18 -7.68 13.87
CA VAL A 348 5.37 -7.07 14.93
C VAL A 348 4.69 -5.74 14.54
N TRP A 349 5.11 -5.09 13.45
CA TRP A 349 4.44 -3.85 12.99
C TRP A 349 2.95 -4.06 12.67
N VAL A 350 2.55 -5.28 12.29
CA VAL A 350 1.16 -5.64 11.97
C VAL A 350 0.23 -5.55 13.19
N LEU A 351 0.77 -5.49 14.40
CA LEU A 351 -0.02 -5.25 15.61
C LEU A 351 -0.80 -3.93 15.54
N ILE A 352 -0.22 -2.91 14.89
CA ILE A 352 -0.87 -1.61 14.75
C ILE A 352 -2.11 -1.72 13.84
N PRO A 353 -2.04 -2.16 12.57
CA PRO A 353 -3.25 -2.35 11.77
C PRO A 353 -4.22 -3.39 12.34
N LEU A 354 -3.73 -4.45 13.01
CA LEU A 354 -4.58 -5.42 13.71
C LEU A 354 -5.49 -4.73 14.76
N ALA A 355 -4.94 -3.83 15.57
CA ALA A 355 -5.71 -3.10 16.57
C ALA A 355 -6.49 -1.92 15.99
N ALA A 356 -5.84 -1.11 15.14
CA ALA A 356 -6.39 0.14 14.60
C ALA A 356 -7.58 -0.08 13.68
N THR A 357 -7.60 -1.14 12.88
CA THR A 357 -8.73 -1.40 11.96
C THR A 357 -10.04 -1.58 12.69
N SER A 358 -10.06 -2.25 13.85
CA SER A 358 -11.28 -2.41 14.66
C SER A 358 -11.82 -1.10 15.22
N VAL A 359 -10.92 -0.16 15.54
CA VAL A 359 -11.29 1.18 16.03
C VAL A 359 -11.80 2.03 14.89
N LEU A 360 -11.10 2.02 13.75
CA LEU A 360 -11.48 2.77 12.56
C LEU A 360 -12.81 2.27 11.97
N ASP A 361 -13.08 0.97 12.03
CA ASP A 361 -14.37 0.40 11.61
C ASP A 361 -15.54 0.97 12.42
N ALA A 362 -15.39 1.06 13.75
CA ALA A 362 -16.37 1.67 14.63
C ALA A 362 -16.54 3.18 14.35
N VAL A 363 -15.44 3.90 14.09
CA VAL A 363 -15.46 5.31 13.72
C VAL A 363 -16.19 5.52 12.40
N PHE A 364 -15.83 4.78 11.34
CA PHE A 364 -16.48 4.92 10.04
C PHE A 364 -17.96 4.57 10.10
N THR A 365 -18.33 3.54 10.86
CA THR A 365 -19.73 3.19 11.09
C THR A 365 -20.48 4.34 11.76
N ALA A 366 -19.90 4.94 12.80
CA ALA A 366 -20.51 6.08 13.49
C ALA A 366 -20.64 7.33 12.60
N VAL A 367 -19.58 7.67 11.86
CA VAL A 367 -19.58 8.81 10.93
C VAL A 367 -20.64 8.63 9.84
N GLN A 368 -20.71 7.44 9.24
CA GLN A 368 -21.64 7.17 8.13
C GLN A 368 -23.08 6.99 8.58
N ALA A 369 -23.32 6.30 9.70
CA ALA A 369 -24.68 5.96 10.14
C ALA A 369 -25.33 7.04 11.00
N ALA A 370 -24.53 7.79 11.77
CA ALA A 370 -25.03 8.74 12.77
C ALA A 370 -24.56 10.18 12.53
N GLY A 371 -23.75 10.45 11.51
CA GLY A 371 -23.21 11.80 11.27
C GLY A 371 -22.26 12.28 12.36
N ALA A 372 -21.54 11.33 12.99
CA ALA A 372 -20.57 11.63 14.04
C ALA A 372 -19.25 12.15 13.46
N ASP A 373 -18.46 12.86 14.27
CA ASP A 373 -17.17 13.42 13.86
C ASP A 373 -16.00 12.57 14.39
N ALA A 374 -14.98 12.38 13.55
CA ALA A 374 -13.78 11.63 13.93
C ALA A 374 -12.81 12.49 14.76
N GLU A 375 -12.48 12.03 15.96
CA GLU A 375 -11.63 12.76 16.90
C GLU A 375 -10.13 12.39 16.76
N ILE A 376 -9.29 13.07 17.57
CA ILE A 376 -7.83 12.91 17.59
C ILE A 376 -7.39 11.45 17.79
N GLY A 377 -8.16 10.64 18.51
CA GLY A 377 -7.90 9.20 18.71
C GLY A 377 -7.95 8.42 17.39
N ALA A 378 -8.97 8.66 16.57
CA ALA A 378 -9.12 7.99 15.27
C ALA A 378 -8.01 8.43 14.30
N TRP A 379 -7.71 9.73 14.28
CA TRP A 379 -6.62 10.28 13.45
C TRP A 379 -5.26 9.70 13.84
N SER A 380 -4.96 9.65 15.13
CA SER A 380 -3.70 9.09 15.62
C SER A 380 -3.58 7.59 15.32
N ALA A 381 -4.66 6.81 15.41
CA ALA A 381 -4.68 5.41 15.00
C ALA A 381 -4.36 5.25 13.51
N GLY A 382 -5.00 6.05 12.65
CA GLY A 382 -4.75 6.03 11.19
C GLY A 382 -3.31 6.40 10.84
N VAL A 383 -2.78 7.48 11.42
CA VAL A 383 -1.39 7.92 11.20
C VAL A 383 -0.38 6.90 11.75
N ALA A 384 -0.68 6.26 12.89
CA ALA A 384 0.17 5.22 13.46
C ALA A 384 0.37 4.03 12.50
N VAL A 385 -0.68 3.62 11.76
CA VAL A 385 -0.58 2.55 10.75
C VAL A 385 0.43 2.93 9.66
N LEU A 386 0.43 4.18 9.19
CA LEU A 386 1.37 4.66 8.18
C LEU A 386 2.82 4.63 8.68
N PHE A 387 3.07 5.11 9.91
CA PHE A 387 4.40 5.05 10.52
C PHE A 387 4.86 3.62 10.78
N ALA A 388 3.97 2.72 11.20
CA ALA A 388 4.29 1.31 11.41
C ALA A 388 4.69 0.62 10.10
N ALA A 389 3.94 0.87 9.02
CA ALA A 389 4.27 0.37 7.68
C ALA A 389 5.62 0.93 7.21
N ALA A 390 5.86 2.24 7.34
CA ALA A 390 7.13 2.86 7.00
C ALA A 390 8.31 2.27 7.81
N ALA A 391 8.11 2.00 9.11
CA ALA A 391 9.11 1.35 9.96
C ALA A 391 9.45 -0.06 9.46
N ALA A 392 8.43 -0.86 9.12
CA ALA A 392 8.60 -2.21 8.60
C ALA A 392 9.34 -2.23 7.25
N ILE A 393 8.98 -1.30 6.37
CA ILE A 393 9.62 -1.05 5.08
C ILE A 393 11.12 -0.77 5.26
N VAL A 394 11.46 0.21 6.10
CA VAL A 394 12.86 0.60 6.35
C VAL A 394 13.62 -0.56 7.02
N ALA A 395 12.97 -1.30 7.92
CA ALA A 395 13.55 -2.48 8.55
C ALA A 395 13.79 -3.64 7.56
N ALA A 396 12.90 -3.82 6.58
CA ALA A 396 13.07 -4.79 5.50
C ALA A 396 14.23 -4.40 4.57
N VAL A 397 14.37 -3.11 4.24
CA VAL A 397 15.53 -2.58 3.50
C VAL A 397 16.82 -2.80 4.29
N ALA A 398 16.84 -2.53 5.60
CA ALA A 398 17.96 -2.87 6.47
C ALA A 398 18.25 -4.39 6.50
N GLY A 399 17.21 -5.21 6.33
CA GLY A 399 17.28 -6.66 6.11
C GLY A 399 18.00 -7.07 4.83
N ALA A 400 17.64 -6.44 3.71
CA ALA A 400 18.29 -6.67 2.42
C ALA A 400 19.78 -6.26 2.48
N VAL A 401 20.08 -5.09 3.04
CA VAL A 401 21.47 -4.62 3.17
C VAL A 401 22.33 -5.56 4.03
N GLU A 402 21.79 -6.14 5.11
CA GLU A 402 22.52 -7.16 5.89
C GLU A 402 22.76 -8.45 5.10
N ARG A 403 21.87 -8.80 4.17
CA ARG A 403 21.99 -10.01 3.35
C ARG A 403 23.06 -9.88 2.27
N ASP A 404 23.26 -8.68 1.73
CA ASP A 404 24.30 -8.39 0.72
C ASP A 404 25.72 -8.62 1.25
N GLU A 405 25.91 -8.67 2.58
CA GLU A 405 27.21 -8.92 3.20
C GLU A 405 27.59 -10.41 3.23
N VAL A 406 26.70 -11.31 2.82
CA VAL A 406 26.96 -12.75 2.90
C VAL A 406 26.49 -13.50 1.67
N ASP A 407 27.31 -14.43 1.20
CA ASP A 407 26.99 -15.33 0.10
C ASP A 407 25.66 -16.08 0.34
N LEU A 408 24.74 -15.96 -0.62
CA LEU A 408 23.39 -16.52 -0.59
C LEU A 408 23.21 -17.71 -1.56
N THR A 409 24.29 -18.18 -2.20
CA THR A 409 24.25 -19.26 -3.20
C THR A 409 23.75 -20.61 -2.65
N GLU A 410 23.77 -20.81 -1.33
CA GLU A 410 23.22 -22.01 -0.67
C GLU A 410 22.01 -21.69 0.23
N ILE A 411 20.79 -21.76 -0.32
CA ILE A 411 19.55 -21.76 0.48
C ILE A 411 19.29 -23.18 0.98
N ALA A 412 19.87 -23.53 2.14
CA ALA A 412 19.63 -24.81 2.78
C ALA A 412 18.45 -24.73 3.80
N MET A 413 17.38 -25.49 3.54
CA MET A 413 16.23 -25.55 4.45
C MET A 413 16.55 -26.38 5.71
N ARG A 414 16.45 -25.76 6.88
CA ARG A 414 16.79 -26.40 8.17
C ARG A 414 15.65 -27.28 8.66
N ARG A 415 15.72 -28.58 8.35
CA ARG A 415 14.80 -29.65 8.81
C ARG A 415 14.40 -29.57 10.31
N PRO A 416 15.29 -29.32 11.28
CA PRO A 416 14.91 -29.25 12.70
C PRO A 416 13.97 -28.08 13.06
N VAL A 417 13.92 -27.03 12.23
CA VAL A 417 12.99 -25.89 12.41
C VAL A 417 11.71 -26.08 11.61
N LEU A 418 11.77 -26.85 10.51
CA LEU A 418 10.66 -27.03 9.57
C LEU A 418 9.41 -27.62 10.21
N ILE A 419 9.54 -28.76 10.91
CA ILE A 419 8.37 -29.46 11.49
C ILE A 419 7.69 -28.59 12.58
N PRO A 420 8.43 -28.04 13.56
CA PRO A 420 7.83 -27.12 14.54
C PRO A 420 7.18 -25.90 13.88
N ALA A 421 7.83 -25.31 12.86
CA ALA A 421 7.29 -24.15 12.15
C ALA A 421 6.00 -24.46 11.39
N LEU A 422 5.85 -25.67 10.81
CA LEU A 422 4.61 -26.10 10.18
C LEU A 422 3.46 -26.23 11.19
N VAL A 423 3.72 -26.79 12.37
CA VAL A 423 2.74 -26.86 13.46
C VAL A 423 2.34 -25.45 13.91
N SER A 424 3.33 -24.57 14.10
CA SER A 424 3.11 -23.16 14.41
C SER A 424 2.27 -22.45 13.35
N LEU A 425 2.51 -22.73 12.07
CA LEU A 425 1.78 -22.15 10.95
C LEU A 425 0.30 -22.55 10.99
N VAL A 426 -0.01 -23.83 11.19
CA VAL A 426 -1.40 -24.31 11.23
C VAL A 426 -2.14 -23.72 12.44
N LEU A 427 -1.54 -23.76 13.63
CA LEU A 427 -2.15 -23.23 14.85
C LEU A 427 -2.30 -21.70 14.80
N GLY A 428 -1.27 -20.99 14.33
CA GLY A 428 -1.32 -19.54 14.13
C GLY A 428 -2.36 -19.12 13.10
N ALA A 429 -2.46 -19.85 11.97
CA ALA A 429 -3.48 -19.59 10.97
C ALA A 429 -4.89 -19.80 11.51
N ALA A 430 -5.11 -20.88 12.27
CA ALA A 430 -6.39 -21.14 12.93
C ALA A 430 -6.78 -20.03 13.92
N ALA A 431 -5.81 -19.46 14.67
CA ALA A 431 -6.05 -18.38 15.63
C ALA A 431 -6.59 -17.07 15.01
N PHE A 432 -6.23 -16.79 13.75
CA PHE A 432 -6.74 -15.62 13.00
C PHE A 432 -7.96 -15.94 12.13
N SER A 433 -8.15 -17.21 11.79
CA SER A 433 -9.27 -17.65 10.95
C SER A 433 -10.54 -17.92 11.75
N LEU A 434 -10.39 -18.22 13.04
CA LEU A 434 -11.49 -18.56 13.95
C LEU A 434 -11.76 -17.41 14.95
N PRO A 435 -13.00 -17.28 15.44
CA PRO A 435 -13.34 -16.25 16.42
C PRO A 435 -12.63 -16.49 17.76
N VAL A 436 -12.05 -15.43 18.32
CA VAL A 436 -11.44 -15.43 19.66
C VAL A 436 -12.48 -15.11 20.74
N VAL A 437 -13.52 -14.35 20.38
CA VAL A 437 -14.65 -14.00 21.26
C VAL A 437 -15.94 -14.44 20.58
N THR A 438 -16.80 -15.12 21.32
CA THR A 438 -18.14 -15.53 20.88
C THR A 438 -19.16 -15.05 21.90
N ALA A 439 -20.32 -14.61 21.45
CA ALA A 439 -21.45 -14.27 22.33
C ALA A 439 -22.77 -14.55 21.59
N PRO A 440 -23.89 -14.75 22.30
CA PRO A 440 -25.21 -14.83 21.68
C PRO A 440 -25.46 -13.61 20.78
N ASP A 441 -25.99 -13.84 19.58
CA ASP A 441 -26.31 -12.81 18.58
C ASP A 441 -25.12 -11.92 18.12
N TYR A 442 -23.88 -12.34 18.38
CA TYR A 442 -22.67 -11.66 17.92
C TYR A 442 -21.97 -12.43 16.80
N ALA A 443 -21.92 -11.82 15.61
CA ALA A 443 -21.13 -12.31 14.50
C ALA A 443 -19.74 -11.65 14.53
N ALA A 444 -18.72 -12.44 14.85
CA ALA A 444 -17.35 -11.94 14.94
C ALA A 444 -16.76 -11.70 13.54
N PRO A 445 -16.08 -10.56 13.29
CA PRO A 445 -15.38 -10.32 12.03
C PRO A 445 -14.30 -11.39 11.80
N GLY A 446 -14.32 -11.98 10.62
CA GLY A 446 -13.40 -13.06 10.24
C GLY A 446 -12.73 -12.80 8.89
N VAL A 447 -11.74 -13.63 8.58
CA VAL A 447 -11.06 -13.62 7.27
C VAL A 447 -11.92 -14.30 6.19
N PHE A 448 -12.71 -15.31 6.58
CA PHE A 448 -13.52 -16.13 5.67
C PHE A 448 -15.03 -15.95 5.84
N ALA A 449 -15.46 -15.30 6.91
CA ALA A 449 -16.86 -15.02 7.23
C ALA A 449 -16.97 -13.60 7.79
N GLU A 450 -18.06 -12.91 7.45
CA GLU A 450 -18.32 -11.53 7.92
C GLU A 450 -17.13 -10.58 7.68
N PHE A 451 -16.68 -10.52 6.43
CA PHE A 451 -15.50 -9.75 6.05
C PHE A 451 -15.81 -8.25 6.03
N GLY A 452 -15.12 -7.48 6.87
CA GLY A 452 -15.26 -6.03 6.97
C GLY A 452 -13.93 -5.30 7.14
N THR A 453 -13.96 -4.03 7.56
CA THR A 453 -12.73 -3.23 7.75
C THR A 453 -11.79 -3.88 8.77
N THR A 454 -12.34 -4.40 9.87
CA THR A 454 -11.61 -5.13 10.91
C THR A 454 -10.90 -6.39 10.36
N SER A 455 -11.48 -7.03 9.34
CA SER A 455 -10.92 -8.25 8.73
C SER A 455 -9.61 -7.99 7.99
N TRP A 456 -9.36 -6.77 7.52
CA TRP A 456 -8.07 -6.40 6.92
C TRP A 456 -6.92 -6.44 7.92
N GLY A 457 -7.14 -5.98 9.16
CA GLY A 457 -6.15 -6.08 10.23
C GLY A 457 -5.81 -7.54 10.56
N LEU A 458 -6.83 -8.40 10.59
CA LEU A 458 -6.67 -9.85 10.78
C LEU A 458 -5.90 -10.50 9.62
N LEU A 459 -6.24 -10.15 8.38
CA LEU A 459 -5.58 -10.67 7.18
C LEU A 459 -4.09 -10.31 7.15
N ILE A 460 -3.74 -9.04 7.45
CA ILE A 460 -2.36 -8.57 7.49
C ILE A 460 -1.57 -9.29 8.58
N ALA A 461 -2.15 -9.46 9.77
CA ALA A 461 -1.52 -10.18 10.87
C ALA A 461 -1.32 -11.67 10.55
N LEU A 462 -2.34 -12.32 9.98
CA LEU A 462 -2.27 -13.71 9.50
C LEU A 462 -1.15 -13.88 8.47
N ALA A 463 -1.09 -13.00 7.47
CA ALA A 463 -0.07 -13.04 6.42
C ALA A 463 1.34 -12.90 7.01
N ALA A 464 1.54 -12.02 8.00
CA ALA A 464 2.83 -11.87 8.66
C ALA A 464 3.25 -13.09 9.48
N VAL A 465 2.31 -13.72 10.22
CA VAL A 465 2.58 -14.95 10.98
C VAL A 465 2.91 -16.12 10.05
N VAL A 466 2.14 -16.29 8.97
CA VAL A 466 2.40 -17.30 7.94
C VAL A 466 3.76 -17.06 7.28
N ALA A 467 4.04 -15.83 6.86
CA ALA A 467 5.33 -15.48 6.25
C ALA A 467 6.50 -15.75 7.21
N ALA A 468 6.38 -15.38 8.50
CA ALA A 468 7.40 -15.65 9.49
C ALA A 468 7.65 -17.16 9.68
N ALA A 469 6.58 -17.97 9.76
CA ALA A 469 6.69 -19.41 9.92
C ALA A 469 7.28 -20.10 8.67
N VAL A 470 6.90 -19.67 7.47
CA VAL A 470 7.44 -20.20 6.19
C VAL A 470 8.90 -19.79 6.00
N LEU A 471 9.26 -18.55 6.35
CA LEU A 471 10.61 -18.02 6.15
C LEU A 471 11.62 -18.51 7.21
N ALA A 472 11.16 -18.84 8.42
CA ALA A 472 12.06 -19.22 9.51
C ALA A 472 12.99 -20.41 9.22
N PRO A 473 12.54 -21.52 8.58
CA PRO A 473 13.40 -22.65 8.21
C PRO A 473 14.51 -22.29 7.19
N MET A 474 14.32 -21.20 6.43
CA MET A 474 15.28 -20.69 5.46
C MET A 474 16.20 -19.60 6.05
N CYS A 475 15.99 -19.21 7.31
CA CYS A 475 16.73 -18.16 7.97
C CYS A 475 17.86 -18.71 8.86
N ARG A 476 18.86 -17.88 9.15
CA ARG A 476 19.91 -18.21 10.13
C ARG A 476 19.32 -18.35 11.54
N PRO A 477 19.87 -19.23 12.40
CA PRO A 477 19.36 -19.52 13.75
C PRO A 477 18.88 -18.30 14.57
N PRO A 478 19.68 -17.22 14.76
CA PRO A 478 19.23 -16.08 15.56
C PRO A 478 18.13 -15.26 14.85
N ARG A 479 18.13 -15.20 13.52
CA ARG A 479 17.15 -14.46 12.72
C ARG A 479 15.81 -15.21 12.66
N ALA A 480 15.86 -16.53 12.50
CA ALA A 480 14.71 -17.42 12.55
C ALA A 480 14.02 -17.36 13.92
N ALA A 481 14.80 -17.43 15.00
CA ALA A 481 14.26 -17.31 16.35
C ALA A 481 13.59 -15.96 16.59
N ALA A 482 14.22 -14.85 16.16
CA ALA A 482 13.62 -13.52 16.28
C ALA A 482 12.31 -13.39 15.46
N LEU A 483 12.27 -13.87 14.22
CA LEU A 483 11.04 -13.88 13.40
C LEU A 483 9.90 -14.67 14.08
N LEU A 484 10.20 -15.86 14.60
CA LEU A 484 9.22 -16.72 15.28
C LEU A 484 8.76 -16.11 16.62
N CYS A 485 9.66 -15.47 17.37
CA CYS A 485 9.28 -14.70 18.56
C CYS A 485 8.37 -13.50 18.20
N GLY A 486 8.67 -12.79 17.11
CA GLY A 486 7.80 -11.72 16.60
C GLY A 486 6.39 -12.23 16.26
N ALA A 487 6.31 -13.37 15.57
CA ALA A 487 5.04 -14.02 15.28
C ALA A 487 4.31 -14.47 16.55
N ALA A 488 5.03 -14.99 17.55
CA ALA A 488 4.45 -15.37 18.83
C ALA A 488 3.83 -14.16 19.55
N VAL A 489 4.49 -12.99 19.50
CA VAL A 489 3.94 -11.75 20.07
C VAL A 489 2.68 -11.32 19.31
N VAL A 490 2.66 -11.43 17.97
CA VAL A 490 1.47 -11.12 17.16
C VAL A 490 0.28 -12.00 17.54
N VAL A 491 0.49 -13.32 17.65
CA VAL A 491 -0.55 -14.26 18.09
C VAL A 491 -0.95 -14.00 19.56
N ALA A 492 -0.01 -13.65 20.44
CA ALA A 492 -0.31 -13.35 21.83
C ALA A 492 -1.21 -12.11 21.97
N VAL A 493 -0.97 -11.05 21.19
CA VAL A 493 -1.87 -9.88 21.18
C VAL A 493 -3.26 -10.26 20.62
N ARG A 494 -3.34 -11.14 19.62
CA ARG A 494 -4.62 -11.69 19.15
C ARG A 494 -5.39 -12.42 20.26
N VAL A 495 -4.70 -13.21 21.09
CA VAL A 495 -5.29 -13.91 22.25
C VAL A 495 -5.82 -12.93 23.30
N LEU A 496 -5.17 -11.77 23.46
CA LEU A 496 -5.63 -10.74 24.40
C LEU A 496 -6.97 -10.10 24.00
N GLU A 497 -7.49 -10.34 22.78
CA GLU A 497 -8.81 -9.83 22.38
C GLU A 497 -9.90 -10.23 23.37
N TYR A 498 -9.93 -11.50 23.78
CA TYR A 498 -10.94 -11.98 24.72
C TYR A 498 -10.91 -11.24 26.07
N PRO A 499 -9.84 -11.30 26.88
CA PRO A 499 -9.85 -10.65 28.19
C PRO A 499 -10.00 -9.13 28.12
N LEU A 500 -9.58 -8.48 27.02
CA LEU A 500 -9.68 -7.02 26.90
C LEU A 500 -11.05 -6.56 26.39
N THR A 501 -11.76 -7.37 25.60
CA THR A 501 -13.00 -6.95 24.92
C THR A 501 -14.26 -7.74 25.31
N ALA A 502 -14.15 -8.83 26.07
CA ALA A 502 -15.29 -9.69 26.43
C ALA A 502 -16.44 -8.94 27.16
N GLU A 503 -16.11 -7.93 27.97
CA GLU A 503 -17.13 -7.13 28.66
C GLU A 503 -18.06 -6.34 27.71
N ARG A 504 -17.70 -6.20 26.43
CA ARG A 504 -18.50 -5.48 25.44
C ARG A 504 -19.78 -6.21 25.04
N LEU A 505 -19.86 -7.53 25.28
CA LEU A 505 -20.99 -8.36 24.90
C LEU A 505 -21.47 -9.18 26.12
N PRO A 506 -22.76 -9.11 26.48
CA PRO A 506 -23.32 -9.97 27.52
C PRO A 506 -23.26 -11.44 27.09
N GLY A 507 -22.79 -12.32 27.98
CA GLY A 507 -22.64 -13.74 27.67
C GLY A 507 -21.42 -14.08 26.80
N SER A 508 -20.38 -13.23 26.79
CA SER A 508 -19.12 -13.54 26.11
C SER A 508 -18.46 -14.79 26.65
N GLU A 509 -18.09 -15.67 25.73
CA GLU A 509 -17.35 -16.90 25.98
C GLU A 509 -16.07 -16.97 25.12
N PRO A 510 -15.04 -17.72 25.54
CA PRO A 510 -13.81 -17.88 24.78
C PRO A 510 -14.07 -18.73 23.53
N GLY A 511 -13.86 -18.13 22.36
CA GLY A 511 -13.98 -18.83 21.08
C GLY A 511 -12.84 -19.82 20.82
N THR A 512 -13.00 -20.70 19.83
CA THR A 512 -11.98 -21.70 19.47
C THR A 512 -10.66 -21.07 19.03
N GLY A 513 -10.71 -19.88 18.42
CA GLY A 513 -9.53 -19.11 18.01
C GLY A 513 -8.61 -18.75 19.20
N LEU A 514 -9.17 -18.55 20.41
CA LEU A 514 -8.38 -18.29 21.61
C LEU A 514 -7.46 -19.47 21.95
N TRP A 515 -8.02 -20.68 21.97
CA TRP A 515 -7.29 -21.89 22.32
C TRP A 515 -6.23 -22.25 21.29
N PHE A 516 -6.56 -22.13 19.99
CA PHE A 516 -5.58 -22.26 18.92
C PHE A 516 -4.50 -21.19 18.99
N GLY A 517 -4.84 -19.97 19.39
CA GLY A 517 -3.89 -18.88 19.63
C GLY A 517 -2.90 -19.21 20.75
N ILE A 518 -3.37 -19.68 21.91
CA ILE A 518 -2.51 -20.07 23.03
C ILE A 518 -1.56 -21.22 22.62
N ALA A 519 -2.10 -22.26 21.97
CA ALA A 519 -1.32 -23.37 21.45
C ALA A 519 -0.30 -22.89 20.39
N GLY A 520 -0.71 -21.96 19.52
CA GLY A 520 0.13 -21.36 18.49
C GLY A 520 1.29 -20.54 19.07
N VAL A 521 1.06 -19.74 20.12
CA VAL A 521 2.12 -19.01 20.84
C VAL A 521 3.15 -19.99 21.38
N LEU A 522 2.72 -21.06 22.07
CA LEU A 522 3.62 -22.07 22.62
C LEU A 522 4.41 -22.77 21.51
N ALA A 523 3.76 -23.16 20.41
CA ALA A 523 4.41 -23.78 19.28
C ALA A 523 5.46 -22.85 18.65
N LEU A 524 5.15 -21.56 18.46
CA LEU A 524 6.08 -20.57 17.90
C LEU A 524 7.31 -20.37 18.79
N LEU A 525 7.13 -20.34 20.12
CA LEU A 525 8.24 -20.23 21.07
C LEU A 525 9.11 -21.50 21.09
N VAL A 526 8.51 -22.69 20.98
CA VAL A 526 9.25 -23.95 20.84
C VAL A 526 10.05 -23.97 19.53
N SER A 527 9.44 -23.52 18.43
CA SER A 527 10.11 -23.38 17.12
C SER A 527 11.28 -22.39 17.20
N ALA A 528 11.12 -21.28 17.92
CA ALA A 528 12.19 -20.31 18.14
C ALA A 528 13.34 -20.90 18.97
N ALA A 529 13.03 -21.67 20.03
CA ALA A 529 14.02 -22.36 20.84
C ALA A 529 14.77 -23.44 20.03
N ALA A 530 14.06 -24.19 19.18
CA ALA A 530 14.66 -25.17 18.27
C ALA A 530 15.63 -24.49 17.29
N ALA A 531 15.24 -23.33 16.72
CA ALA A 531 16.11 -22.55 15.86
C ALA A 531 17.42 -22.16 16.58
N ILE A 532 17.36 -21.68 17.82
CA ILE A 532 18.56 -21.32 18.61
C ILE A 532 19.47 -22.54 18.85
N ARG A 533 18.90 -23.71 19.18
CA ARG A 533 19.67 -24.92 19.49
C ARG A 533 20.48 -25.45 18.32
N THR A 534 20.01 -25.25 17.08
CA THR A 534 20.75 -25.63 15.85
C THR A 534 22.02 -24.81 15.58
N LYS A 535 22.31 -23.79 16.42
CA LYS A 535 23.58 -23.05 16.42
C LYS A 535 24.68 -23.76 17.22
N ALA A 536 24.32 -24.66 18.13
CA ALA A 536 25.24 -25.27 19.08
C ALA A 536 25.78 -26.65 18.64
N SER A 537 25.36 -27.13 17.47
CA SER A 537 25.88 -28.30 16.76
C SER A 537 26.59 -27.84 15.50
#